data_AF-A0A933SA22-F1
#
_entry.id   AF-A0A933SA22-F1
#
_cell.length_a   1.000
_cell.length_b   1.000
_cell.length_c   1.000
_cell.angle_alpha   90.00
_cell.angle_beta   90.00
_cell.angle_gamma   90.00
#
_symmetry.space_group_name_H-M   'P 1'
#
loop_
_entity.id
_entity.type
_entity.pdbx_description
1 polymer ?
#
loop_
_entity_poly.entity_id
_entity_poly.type
_entity_poly.pdbx_seq_one_letter_code
_entity_poly.pdbx_strand_id
1 'polypeptide(L)'
;MDEPAAPEPFDEPLYAQSLAAFRNPAPMSVPALVTALLVIAFAASSFGQLNSWTAMLTLVAVVAFHEAGHAFGMRVFGFRDVKMFFIPFFGAAVVGRPRGAAPWKDALVSLLGPLPGLLLAVVIFATGLRARQPFEWPFHVAESLLLLNAFNLLPLGFLDGGRFFQRTIFARHRVLAVAFDLLGALALGALAVTFKMWLLGFFVLMSLRGLPRRWRVLGGAAAFRSARPEAFADPERLADEDARVLFAESRAAVGPPANESAGAIAGAMEEMLDASQRAPGVFATIGLLLLYALAVVCTFAGIFFHVSGMGAETWRWVRTGEARVEFPRDVYGIAGAAGGTASDTTWRATLNGVERFTVEKLASDTSAAAVEKRVAALAHDSGLEMKRSQVIEGEQPSDSLVGMEYRFRGERRELRARTFVVGGRRYWVTASAPKFGERASRFLESFRRDDGVPPVVPR
;
A
#
# COMPACT_ATOMS: atom_id res chain seq x y z
N MET A 1 -26.69 30.92 -51.06
CA MET A 1 -27.24 31.04 -49.71
C MET A 1 -27.71 29.64 -49.36
N ASP A 2 -26.91 28.91 -48.58
CA ASP A 2 -27.34 27.61 -48.09
C ASP A 2 -28.42 27.86 -47.04
N GLU A 3 -29.61 27.34 -47.32
CA GLU A 3 -30.73 27.30 -46.40
C GLU A 3 -30.25 26.56 -45.14
N PRO A 4 -30.40 27.12 -43.92
CA PRO A 4 -29.99 26.42 -42.72
C PRO A 4 -30.75 25.09 -42.65
N ALA A 5 -30.00 23.99 -42.61
CA ALA A 5 -30.54 22.65 -42.52
C ALA A 5 -31.61 22.61 -41.42
N ALA A 6 -32.79 22.08 -41.75
CA ALA A 6 -33.88 21.93 -40.79
C ALA A 6 -33.33 21.23 -39.53
N PRO A 7 -33.67 21.71 -38.31
CA PRO A 7 -33.18 21.10 -37.09
C PRO A 7 -33.55 19.62 -37.12
N GLU A 8 -32.57 18.74 -36.92
CA GLU A 8 -32.83 17.31 -36.93
C GLU A 8 -33.93 16.96 -35.92
N PRO A 9 -34.89 16.10 -36.31
CA PRO A 9 -35.96 15.71 -35.42
C PRO A 9 -35.40 15.06 -34.16
N PHE A 10 -35.99 15.39 -33.01
CA PHE A 10 -35.59 14.82 -31.73
C PHE A 10 -35.75 13.30 -31.75
N ASP A 11 -34.67 12.58 -31.43
CA ASP A 11 -34.64 11.12 -31.46
C ASP A 11 -35.33 10.55 -30.21
N GLU A 12 -36.65 10.40 -30.30
CA GLU A 12 -37.50 9.91 -29.20
C GLU A 12 -37.13 8.48 -28.75
N PRO A 13 -36.87 7.51 -29.66
CA PRO A 13 -36.41 6.17 -29.26
C PRO A 13 -35.08 6.19 -28.50
N LEU A 14 -34.10 6.95 -28.96
CA LEU A 14 -32.80 7.04 -28.30
C LEU A 14 -32.90 7.77 -26.95
N TYR A 15 -33.74 8.81 -26.86
CA TYR A 15 -34.05 9.49 -25.61
C TYR A 15 -34.64 8.52 -24.59
N ALA A 16 -35.68 7.76 -24.96
CA ALA A 16 -36.34 6.81 -24.05
C ALA A 16 -35.36 5.75 -23.53
N GLN A 17 -34.50 5.21 -24.41
CA GLN A 17 -33.47 4.24 -24.03
C GLN A 17 -32.41 4.85 -23.11
N SER A 18 -31.94 6.07 -23.43
CA SER A 18 -30.93 6.78 -22.64
C SER A 18 -31.48 7.17 -21.27
N LEU A 19 -32.74 7.61 -21.20
CA LEU A 19 -33.42 7.94 -19.95
C LEU A 19 -33.61 6.71 -19.07
N ALA A 20 -33.99 5.57 -19.66
CA ALA A 20 -34.09 4.31 -18.94
C ALA A 20 -32.74 3.87 -18.38
N ALA A 21 -31.67 3.95 -19.19
CA ALA A 21 -30.31 3.65 -18.76
C ALA A 21 -29.75 4.67 -17.74
N PHE A 22 -30.20 5.92 -17.79
CA PHE A 22 -29.83 6.98 -16.86
C PHE A 22 -30.49 6.78 -15.48
N ARG A 23 -31.75 6.37 -15.45
CA ARG A 23 -32.49 6.05 -14.20
C ARG A 23 -32.07 4.69 -13.63
N ASN A 24 -31.81 3.72 -14.51
CA ASN A 24 -31.40 2.37 -14.16
C ASN A 24 -30.12 1.93 -14.89
N PRO A 25 -28.94 2.49 -14.56
CA PRO A 25 -27.70 2.08 -15.18
C PRO A 25 -27.43 0.60 -14.96
N ALA A 26 -27.01 -0.06 -16.03
CA ALA A 26 -26.54 -1.44 -16.01
C ALA A 26 -25.35 -1.59 -15.04
N PRO A 27 -25.14 -2.79 -14.46
CA PRO A 27 -23.93 -3.05 -13.69
C PRO A 27 -22.68 -2.78 -14.52
N MET A 28 -21.59 -2.47 -13.83
CA MET A 28 -20.29 -2.16 -14.43
C MET A 28 -19.93 -3.22 -15.49
N SER A 29 -19.47 -2.77 -16.66
CA SER A 29 -19.15 -3.70 -17.76
C SER A 29 -17.95 -4.56 -17.39
N VAL A 30 -17.96 -5.83 -17.81
CA VAL A 30 -16.85 -6.77 -17.59
C VAL A 30 -15.48 -6.19 -18.00
N PRO A 31 -15.34 -5.46 -19.13
CA PRO A 31 -14.07 -4.84 -19.51
C PRO A 31 -13.59 -3.72 -18.55
N ALA A 32 -14.51 -2.93 -17.99
CA ALA A 32 -14.16 -1.91 -17.00
C ALA A 32 -13.67 -2.56 -15.70
N LEU A 33 -14.33 -3.64 -15.29
CA LEU A 33 -13.94 -4.43 -14.12
C LEU A 33 -12.57 -5.09 -14.33
N VAL A 34 -12.33 -5.68 -15.50
CA VAL A 34 -11.03 -6.27 -15.90
C VAL A 34 -9.92 -5.22 -15.99
N THR A 35 -10.22 -4.01 -16.44
CA THR A 35 -9.23 -2.93 -16.51
C THR A 35 -8.84 -2.45 -15.10
N ALA A 36 -9.81 -2.20 -14.22
CA ALA A 36 -9.54 -1.86 -12.82
C ALA A 36 -8.75 -2.98 -12.10
N LEU A 37 -9.07 -4.23 -12.41
CA LEU A 37 -8.37 -5.42 -11.92
C LEU A 37 -6.89 -5.46 -12.30
N LEU A 38 -6.58 -5.24 -13.58
CA LEU A 38 -5.21 -5.27 -14.07
C LEU A 38 -4.35 -4.14 -13.47
N VAL A 39 -4.96 -3.01 -13.11
CA VAL A 39 -4.29 -1.90 -12.41
C VAL A 39 -3.85 -2.28 -11.02
N ILE A 40 -4.78 -2.83 -10.25
CA ILE A 40 -4.53 -3.21 -8.85
C ILE A 40 -3.50 -4.34 -8.82
N ALA A 41 -3.60 -5.31 -9.74
CA ALA A 41 -2.63 -6.40 -9.92
C ALA A 41 -1.21 -5.90 -10.21
N PHE A 42 -1.08 -4.92 -11.10
CA PHE A 42 0.20 -4.33 -11.45
C PHE A 42 0.78 -3.51 -10.31
N ALA A 43 -0.04 -2.71 -9.62
CA ALA A 43 0.42 -1.95 -8.46
C ALA A 43 0.93 -2.90 -7.36
N ALA A 44 0.15 -3.91 -7.00
CA ALA A 44 0.54 -4.87 -5.96
C ALA A 44 1.79 -5.69 -6.32
N SER A 45 1.96 -6.07 -7.60
CA SER A 45 3.17 -6.78 -8.06
C SER A 45 4.40 -5.87 -8.15
N SER A 46 4.23 -4.60 -8.54
CA SER A 46 5.35 -3.65 -8.66
C SER A 46 5.96 -3.26 -7.31
N PHE A 47 5.19 -3.33 -6.22
CA PHE A 47 5.65 -3.03 -4.85
C PHE A 47 6.06 -4.28 -4.05
N GLY A 48 6.11 -5.47 -4.66
CA GLY A 48 6.58 -6.69 -4.00
C GLY A 48 5.69 -7.22 -2.87
N GLN A 49 4.49 -6.64 -2.66
CA GLN A 49 3.55 -7.05 -1.61
C GLN A 49 2.88 -8.40 -1.88
N LEU A 50 3.03 -8.98 -3.08
CA LEU A 50 2.48 -10.30 -3.44
C LEU A 50 3.44 -11.47 -3.19
N ASN A 51 4.61 -11.24 -2.58
CA ASN A 51 5.63 -12.29 -2.38
C ASN A 51 5.27 -13.33 -1.30
N SER A 52 4.17 -13.13 -0.56
CA SER A 52 3.65 -14.06 0.45
C SER A 52 2.12 -14.09 0.44
N TRP A 53 1.53 -15.25 0.68
CA TRP A 53 0.08 -15.41 0.87
C TRP A 53 -0.45 -14.55 2.02
N THR A 54 0.34 -14.34 3.08
CA THR A 54 -0.04 -13.48 4.22
C THR A 54 -0.11 -12.01 3.82
N ALA A 55 0.80 -11.55 2.97
CA ALA A 55 0.82 -10.17 2.48
C ALA A 55 -0.34 -9.92 1.49
N MET A 56 -0.67 -10.90 0.65
CA MET A 56 -1.85 -10.85 -0.21
C MET A 56 -3.16 -10.76 0.60
N LEU A 57 -3.33 -11.61 1.62
CA LEU A 57 -4.50 -11.56 2.50
C LEU A 57 -4.59 -10.24 3.27
N THR A 58 -3.45 -9.71 3.72
CA THR A 58 -3.37 -8.40 4.38
C THR A 58 -3.82 -7.29 3.45
N LEU A 59 -3.32 -7.27 2.20
CA LEU A 59 -3.73 -6.28 1.20
C LEU A 59 -5.23 -6.35 0.93
N VAL A 60 -5.79 -7.54 0.73
CA VAL A 60 -7.24 -7.73 0.53
C VAL A 60 -8.04 -7.20 1.71
N ALA A 61 -7.62 -7.49 2.94
CA ALA A 61 -8.29 -7.00 4.15
C ALA A 61 -8.22 -5.48 4.27
N VAL A 62 -7.07 -4.89 3.95
CA VAL A 62 -6.86 -3.43 3.99
C VAL A 62 -7.70 -2.71 2.92
N VAL A 63 -7.74 -3.23 1.69
CA VAL A 63 -8.63 -2.73 0.63
C VAL A 63 -10.09 -2.84 1.07
N ALA A 64 -10.50 -3.99 1.60
CA ALA A 64 -11.87 -4.18 2.07
C ALA A 64 -12.23 -3.20 3.20
N PHE A 65 -11.30 -2.91 4.11
CA PHE A 65 -11.48 -1.93 5.17
C PHE A 65 -11.63 -0.50 4.63
N HIS A 66 -10.79 -0.11 3.66
CA HIS A 66 -10.88 1.17 2.96
C HIS A 66 -12.25 1.33 2.28
N GLU A 67 -12.65 0.35 1.47
CA GLU A 67 -13.92 0.35 0.76
C GLU A 67 -15.12 0.31 1.70
N ALA A 68 -15.03 -0.40 2.83
CA ALA A 68 -16.06 -0.39 3.85
C ALA A 68 -16.28 1.03 4.41
N GLY A 69 -15.23 1.84 4.50
CA GLY A 69 -15.31 3.26 4.85
C GLY A 69 -16.17 4.07 3.87
N HIS A 70 -15.95 3.91 2.56
CA HIS A 70 -16.80 4.50 1.53
C HIS A 70 -18.25 3.99 1.64
N ALA A 71 -18.44 2.68 1.77
CA ALA A 71 -19.77 2.09 1.86
C ALA A 71 -20.55 2.57 3.09
N PHE A 72 -19.85 2.76 4.22
CA PHE A 72 -20.42 3.34 5.42
C PHE A 72 -20.86 4.78 5.17
N GLY A 73 -19.97 5.62 4.62
CA GLY A 73 -20.29 7.00 4.27
C GLY A 73 -21.49 7.12 3.33
N MET A 74 -21.50 6.33 2.26
CA MET A 74 -22.60 6.29 1.30
C MET A 74 -23.93 5.96 1.98
N ARG A 75 -23.98 4.93 2.84
CA ARG A 75 -25.19 4.56 3.58
C ARG A 75 -25.65 5.66 4.54
N VAL A 76 -24.73 6.24 5.31
CA VAL A 76 -25.04 7.32 6.27
C VAL A 76 -25.58 8.56 5.55
N PHE A 77 -25.04 8.88 4.37
CA PHE A 77 -25.45 10.06 3.62
C PHE A 77 -26.67 9.86 2.71
N GLY A 78 -27.24 8.66 2.70
CA GLY A 78 -28.46 8.34 1.96
C GLY A 78 -28.23 8.03 0.48
N PHE A 79 -27.01 7.64 0.09
CA PHE A 79 -26.75 7.14 -1.26
C PHE A 79 -27.56 5.85 -1.46
N ARG A 80 -28.07 5.67 -2.67
CA ARG A 80 -28.84 4.48 -3.04
C ARG A 80 -28.01 3.54 -3.90
N ASP A 81 -28.46 2.29 -4.02
CA ASP A 81 -27.77 1.22 -4.74
C ASP A 81 -26.33 0.96 -4.26
N VAL A 82 -26.08 1.14 -2.96
CA VAL A 82 -24.75 0.90 -2.37
C VAL A 82 -24.44 -0.59 -2.40
N LYS A 83 -23.59 -0.99 -3.34
CA LYS A 83 -23.18 -2.37 -3.57
C LYS A 83 -21.67 -2.47 -3.42
N MET A 84 -21.25 -3.46 -2.62
CA MET A 84 -19.85 -3.84 -2.48
C MET A 84 -19.63 -5.08 -3.33
N PHE A 85 -18.70 -5.00 -4.27
CA PHE A 85 -18.29 -6.11 -5.11
C PHE A 85 -16.95 -6.61 -4.61
N PHE A 86 -16.86 -7.90 -4.30
CA PHE A 86 -15.59 -8.53 -3.99
C PHE A 86 -15.01 -9.10 -5.27
N ILE A 87 -13.82 -8.65 -5.64
CA ILE A 87 -13.13 -9.12 -6.83
C ILE A 87 -12.06 -10.13 -6.39
N PRO A 88 -12.18 -11.42 -6.77
CA PRO A 88 -11.27 -12.47 -6.33
C PRO A 88 -9.81 -12.08 -6.58
N PHE A 89 -8.95 -12.24 -5.57
CA PHE A 89 -7.50 -11.91 -5.58
C PHE A 89 -7.12 -10.42 -5.55
N PHE A 90 -8.08 -9.49 -5.64
CA PHE A 90 -7.75 -8.06 -5.86
C PHE A 90 -8.44 -7.09 -4.91
N GLY A 91 -9.42 -7.55 -4.11
CA GLY A 91 -10.00 -6.76 -3.02
C GLY A 91 -11.47 -6.45 -3.24
N ALA A 92 -11.94 -5.33 -2.69
CA ALA A 92 -13.33 -4.87 -2.80
C ALA A 92 -13.41 -3.61 -3.66
N ALA A 93 -14.58 -3.34 -4.22
CA ALA A 93 -14.94 -2.06 -4.82
C ALA A 93 -16.37 -1.70 -4.41
N VAL A 94 -16.60 -0.44 -4.06
CA VAL A 94 -17.93 0.05 -3.65
C VAL A 94 -18.47 1.03 -4.68
N VAL A 95 -19.70 0.77 -5.12
CA VAL A 95 -20.45 1.67 -5.98
C VAL A 95 -21.70 2.10 -5.24
N GLY A 96 -22.01 3.40 -5.27
CA GLY A 96 -23.25 3.95 -4.74
C GLY A 96 -23.57 5.26 -5.45
N ARG A 97 -24.87 5.56 -5.57
CA ARG A 97 -25.34 6.74 -6.30
C ARG A 97 -25.77 7.84 -5.32
N PRO A 98 -25.29 9.08 -5.50
CA PRO A 98 -25.66 10.18 -4.63
C PRO A 98 -27.15 10.52 -4.72
N ARG A 99 -27.82 10.33 -5.88
CA ARG A 99 -29.26 10.62 -6.12
C ARG A 99 -29.74 11.91 -5.42
N GLY A 100 -29.04 13.02 -5.66
CA GLY A 100 -29.33 14.31 -5.05
C GLY A 100 -28.69 14.58 -3.69
N ALA A 101 -27.82 13.70 -3.18
CA ALA A 101 -26.96 14.00 -2.05
C ALA A 101 -26.06 15.21 -2.38
N ALA A 102 -25.99 16.16 -1.45
CA ALA A 102 -25.20 17.38 -1.63
C ALA A 102 -23.71 17.07 -1.89
N PRO A 103 -23.01 17.84 -2.74
CA PRO A 103 -21.63 17.52 -3.14
C PRO A 103 -20.61 17.47 -1.99
N TRP A 104 -20.87 18.17 -0.87
CA TRP A 104 -20.01 18.08 0.31
C TRP A 104 -20.06 16.70 0.98
N LYS A 105 -21.19 15.99 0.86
CA LYS A 105 -21.32 14.61 1.33
C LYS A 105 -20.46 13.68 0.49
N ASP A 106 -20.45 13.87 -0.84
CA ASP A 106 -19.60 13.08 -1.74
C ASP A 106 -18.10 13.30 -1.46
N ALA A 107 -17.70 14.56 -1.21
CA ALA A 107 -16.35 14.88 -0.77
C ALA A 107 -15.99 14.25 0.59
N LEU A 108 -16.96 14.15 1.51
CA LEU A 108 -16.72 13.48 2.79
C LEU A 108 -16.63 11.96 2.63
N VAL A 109 -17.45 11.36 1.76
CA VAL A 109 -17.37 9.92 1.41
C VAL A 109 -15.99 9.56 0.86
N SER A 110 -15.39 10.41 0.01
CA SER A 110 -14.04 10.14 -0.51
C SER A 110 -12.96 10.17 0.58
N LEU A 111 -13.19 10.84 1.73
CA LEU A 111 -12.27 10.79 2.87
C LEU A 111 -12.54 9.62 3.82
N LEU A 112 -13.76 9.09 3.84
CA LEU A 112 -14.14 7.99 4.74
C LEU A 112 -13.49 6.65 4.37
N GLY A 113 -12.97 6.49 3.15
CA GLY A 113 -12.08 5.38 2.81
C GLY A 113 -10.68 5.54 3.43
N PRO A 114 -9.93 6.60 3.09
CA PRO A 114 -8.55 6.76 3.54
C PRO A 114 -8.37 7.09 5.03
N LEU A 115 -9.20 7.98 5.59
CA LEU A 115 -8.97 8.55 6.92
C LEU A 115 -8.99 7.49 8.05
N PRO A 116 -9.96 6.56 8.12
CA PRO A 116 -9.96 5.54 9.16
C PRO A 116 -8.72 4.64 9.11
N GLY A 117 -8.27 4.29 7.90
CA GLY A 117 -7.09 3.44 7.73
C GLY A 117 -5.79 4.14 8.14
N LEU A 118 -5.67 5.44 7.85
CA LEU A 118 -4.53 6.26 8.32
C LEU A 118 -4.51 6.40 9.84
N LEU A 119 -5.65 6.68 10.46
CA LEU A 119 -5.77 6.76 11.92
C LEU A 119 -5.38 5.43 12.58
N LEU A 120 -5.86 4.31 12.05
CA LEU A 120 -5.51 2.99 12.54
C LEU A 120 -4.00 2.69 12.38
N ALA A 121 -3.41 3.03 11.23
CA ALA A 121 -1.97 2.88 11.02
C ALA A 121 -1.15 3.68 12.03
N VAL A 122 -1.51 4.95 12.27
CA VAL A 122 -0.85 5.81 13.28
C VAL A 122 -0.94 5.18 14.67
N VAL A 123 -2.11 4.68 15.07
CA VAL A 123 -2.31 4.03 16.38
C VAL A 123 -1.45 2.78 16.51
N ILE A 124 -1.39 1.93 15.48
CA ILE A 124 -0.58 0.71 15.51
C ILE A 124 0.92 1.06 15.59
N PHE A 125 1.41 1.99 14.78
CA PHE A 125 2.82 2.39 14.83
C PHE A 125 3.19 3.07 16.16
N ALA A 126 2.34 3.95 16.68
CA ALA A 126 2.59 4.62 17.96
C ALA A 126 2.57 3.64 19.16
N THR A 127 1.70 2.64 19.14
CA THR A 127 1.63 1.61 20.19
C THR A 127 2.79 0.60 20.08
N GLY A 128 3.16 0.19 18.87
CA GLY A 128 4.33 -0.66 18.63
C GLY A 128 5.64 -0.02 19.09
N LEU A 129 5.80 1.29 18.89
CA LEU A 129 6.95 2.05 19.40
C LEU A 129 7.02 2.00 20.94
N ARG A 130 5.89 2.16 21.64
CA ARG A 130 5.83 2.09 23.10
C ARG A 130 6.11 0.69 23.66
N ALA A 131 5.60 -0.34 22.99
CA ALA A 131 5.76 -1.73 23.43
C ALA A 131 7.21 -2.25 23.27
N ARG A 132 8.10 -1.52 22.56
CA ARG A 132 9.46 -1.98 22.22
C ARG A 132 9.49 -3.36 21.54
N GLN A 133 8.37 -3.78 20.97
CA GLN A 133 8.16 -5.04 20.28
C GLN A 133 7.15 -4.77 19.16
N PRO A 134 7.59 -4.51 17.91
CA PRO A 134 6.66 -4.50 16.80
C PRO A 134 6.17 -5.94 16.63
N PHE A 135 4.91 -6.20 16.95
CA PHE A 135 4.26 -7.42 16.48
C PHE A 135 4.46 -7.46 14.95
N GLU A 136 4.99 -8.56 14.40
CA GLU A 136 5.34 -8.60 12.97
C GLU A 136 4.11 -8.38 12.08
N TRP A 137 2.99 -9.06 12.38
CA TRP A 137 1.79 -9.00 11.54
C TRP A 137 1.05 -7.64 11.57
N PRO A 138 0.79 -6.99 12.74
CA PRO A 138 0.11 -5.70 12.79
C PRO A 138 0.96 -4.57 12.19
N PHE A 139 2.29 -4.66 12.28
CA PHE A 139 3.18 -3.69 11.67
C PHE A 139 3.06 -3.73 10.14
N HIS A 140 3.02 -4.91 9.53
CA HIS A 140 2.75 -5.07 8.10
C HIS A 140 1.35 -4.56 7.71
N VAL A 141 0.33 -4.82 8.52
CA VAL A 141 -1.02 -4.28 8.29
C VAL A 141 -1.01 -2.75 8.33
N ALA A 142 -0.34 -2.15 9.31
CA ALA A 142 -0.23 -0.70 9.46
C ALA A 142 0.53 -0.06 8.29
N GLU A 143 1.57 -0.73 7.78
CA GLU A 143 2.31 -0.31 6.59
C GLU A 143 1.43 -0.35 5.35
N SER A 144 0.70 -1.44 5.12
CA SER A 144 -0.26 -1.54 4.00
C SER A 144 -1.38 -0.50 4.13
N LEU A 145 -1.93 -0.27 5.33
CA LEU A 145 -2.91 0.79 5.60
C LEU A 145 -2.32 2.17 5.28
N LEU A 146 -1.12 2.48 5.76
CA LEU A 146 -0.48 3.78 5.52
C LEU A 146 -0.27 4.00 4.02
N LEU A 147 0.34 3.03 3.33
CA LEU A 147 0.66 3.14 1.90
C LEU A 147 -0.58 3.27 1.03
N LEU A 148 -1.57 2.38 1.22
CA LEU A 148 -2.79 2.38 0.40
C LEU A 148 -3.58 3.67 0.58
N ASN A 149 -3.77 4.11 1.82
CA ASN A 149 -4.60 5.28 2.11
C ASN A 149 -3.86 6.60 1.79
N ALA A 150 -2.55 6.67 2.00
CA ALA A 150 -1.74 7.82 1.58
C ALA A 150 -1.69 7.95 0.05
N PHE A 151 -1.59 6.83 -0.67
CA PHE A 151 -1.67 6.81 -2.12
C PHE A 151 -3.03 7.32 -2.59
N ASN A 152 -4.14 6.81 -2.04
CA ASN A 152 -5.48 7.27 -2.39
C ASN A 152 -5.75 8.75 -2.06
N LEU A 153 -5.03 9.34 -1.11
CA LEU A 153 -5.13 10.78 -0.84
C LEU A 153 -4.45 11.65 -1.91
N LEU A 154 -3.61 11.11 -2.79
CA LEU A 154 -2.93 11.92 -3.79
C LEU A 154 -3.94 12.69 -4.66
N PRO A 155 -3.64 13.95 -5.03
CA PRO A 155 -4.54 14.79 -5.82
C PRO A 155 -4.51 14.41 -7.31
N LEU A 156 -4.87 13.16 -7.62
CA LEU A 156 -4.93 12.60 -8.97
C LEU A 156 -6.36 12.14 -9.25
N GLY A 157 -6.92 12.50 -10.40
CA GLY A 157 -8.36 12.40 -10.68
C GLY A 157 -9.02 11.02 -10.53
N PHE A 158 -8.25 9.92 -10.61
CA PHE A 158 -8.76 8.55 -10.43
C PHE A 158 -8.67 8.02 -9.00
N LEU A 159 -8.08 8.80 -8.08
CA LEU A 159 -7.93 8.49 -6.66
C LEU A 159 -8.90 9.33 -5.82
N ASP A 160 -9.11 8.94 -4.56
CA ASP A 160 -10.02 9.64 -3.65
C ASP A 160 -9.66 11.11 -3.43
N GLY A 161 -8.36 11.42 -3.33
CA GLY A 161 -7.87 12.78 -3.18
C GLY A 161 -8.20 13.65 -4.40
N GLY A 162 -8.10 13.10 -5.61
CA GLY A 162 -8.52 13.79 -6.82
C GLY A 162 -10.02 14.04 -6.83
N ARG A 163 -10.83 13.02 -6.53
CA ARG A 163 -12.29 13.17 -6.40
C ARG A 163 -12.64 14.23 -5.36
N PHE A 164 -11.98 14.21 -4.20
CA PHE A 164 -12.16 15.19 -3.14
C PHE A 164 -11.92 16.63 -3.64
N PHE A 165 -10.77 16.90 -4.29
CA PHE A 165 -10.45 18.24 -4.77
C PHE A 165 -11.35 18.70 -5.92
N GLN A 166 -11.71 17.79 -6.83
CA GLN A 166 -12.67 18.07 -7.89
C GLN A 166 -14.00 18.54 -7.29
N ARG A 167 -14.54 17.83 -6.30
CA ARG A 167 -15.82 18.18 -5.64
C ARG A 167 -15.76 19.45 -4.80
N THR A 168 -14.63 19.69 -4.14
CA THR A 168 -14.53 20.69 -3.07
C THR A 168 -14.02 22.04 -3.57
N ILE A 169 -13.06 22.04 -4.51
CA ILE A 169 -12.41 23.25 -5.02
C ILE A 169 -12.80 23.48 -6.49
N PHE A 170 -12.57 22.50 -7.36
CA PHE A 170 -12.56 22.73 -8.81
C PHE A 170 -13.92 22.67 -9.49
N ALA A 171 -14.94 22.07 -8.84
CA ALA A 171 -16.32 22.04 -9.33
C ALA A 171 -16.91 23.45 -9.61
N ARG A 172 -16.31 24.50 -9.06
CA ARG A 172 -16.70 25.90 -9.28
C ARG A 172 -16.36 26.42 -10.67
N HIS A 173 -15.30 25.91 -11.30
CA HIS A 173 -14.83 26.39 -12.60
C HIS A 173 -14.35 25.23 -13.48
N ARG A 174 -15.01 25.04 -14.63
CA ARG A 174 -14.65 23.99 -15.59
C ARG A 174 -13.17 24.02 -16.02
N VAL A 175 -12.59 25.22 -16.14
CA VAL A 175 -11.17 25.40 -16.53
C VAL A 175 -10.26 24.80 -15.48
N LEU A 176 -10.49 25.11 -14.21
CA LEU A 176 -9.67 24.59 -13.12
C LEU A 176 -9.84 23.07 -12.97
N ALA A 177 -11.05 22.55 -13.15
CA ALA A 177 -11.30 21.10 -13.11
C ALA A 177 -10.52 20.35 -14.20
N VAL A 178 -10.58 20.82 -15.46
CA VAL A 178 -9.86 20.17 -16.57
C VAL A 178 -8.35 20.39 -16.45
N ALA A 179 -7.90 21.56 -15.99
CA ALA A 179 -6.48 21.82 -15.75
C ALA A 179 -5.92 20.90 -14.65
N PHE A 180 -6.69 20.67 -13.57
CA PHE A 180 -6.32 19.74 -12.53
C PHE A 180 -6.17 18.30 -13.05
N ASP A 181 -7.11 17.85 -13.88
CA ASP A 181 -7.04 16.51 -14.49
C ASP A 181 -5.87 16.37 -15.47
N LEU A 182 -5.58 17.42 -16.24
CA LEU A 182 -4.41 17.47 -17.11
C LEU A 182 -3.11 17.40 -16.30
N LEU A 183 -2.97 18.23 -15.27
CA LEU A 183 -1.78 18.22 -14.41
C LEU A 183 -1.61 16.87 -13.71
N GLY A 184 -2.69 16.25 -13.25
CA GLY A 184 -2.67 14.91 -12.68
C GLY A 184 -2.19 13.86 -13.69
N ALA A 185 -2.69 13.90 -14.93
CA ALA A 185 -2.24 13.02 -16.00
C ALA A 185 -0.75 13.23 -16.35
N LEU A 186 -0.28 14.48 -16.38
CA LEU A 186 1.13 14.81 -16.63
C LEU A 186 2.04 14.33 -15.50
N ALA A 187 1.64 14.53 -14.23
CA ALA A 187 2.38 14.03 -13.07
C ALA A 187 2.48 12.50 -13.09
N LEU A 188 1.37 11.82 -13.44
CA LEU A 188 1.34 10.38 -13.62
C LEU A 188 2.27 9.92 -14.77
N GLY A 189 2.32 10.69 -15.86
CA GLY A 189 3.24 10.46 -16.98
C GLY A 189 4.71 10.62 -16.61
N ALA A 190 5.04 11.64 -15.82
CA ALA A 190 6.39 11.82 -15.28
C ALA A 190 6.81 10.62 -14.42
N LEU A 191 5.90 10.12 -13.57
CA LEU A 191 6.13 8.91 -12.77
C LEU A 191 6.34 7.67 -13.65
N ALA A 192 5.50 7.51 -14.68
CA ALA A 192 5.57 6.38 -15.61
C ALA A 192 6.95 6.30 -16.29
N VAL A 193 7.47 7.44 -16.75
CA VAL A 193 8.79 7.53 -17.40
C VAL A 193 9.91 7.31 -16.39
N THR A 194 9.86 7.96 -15.23
CA THR A 194 10.92 7.90 -14.21
C THR A 194 11.12 6.48 -13.69
N PHE A 195 10.03 5.76 -13.41
CA PHE A 195 10.07 4.40 -12.87
C PHE A 195 9.97 3.32 -13.95
N LYS A 196 9.97 3.69 -15.24
CA LYS A 196 9.82 2.78 -16.39
C LYS A 196 8.56 1.89 -16.29
N MET A 197 7.49 2.42 -15.70
CA MET A 197 6.22 1.74 -15.50
C MET A 197 5.31 1.98 -16.72
N TRP A 198 5.55 1.25 -17.81
CA TRP A 198 4.84 1.42 -19.08
C TRP A 198 3.31 1.30 -18.97
N LEU A 199 2.81 0.46 -18.06
CA LEU A 199 1.36 0.36 -17.81
C LEU A 199 0.76 1.68 -17.32
N LEU A 200 1.52 2.46 -16.56
CA LEU A 200 1.06 3.77 -16.10
C LEU A 200 0.88 4.76 -17.27
N GLY A 201 1.69 4.60 -18.33
CA GLY A 201 1.54 5.33 -19.59
C GLY A 201 0.19 5.07 -20.30
N PHE A 202 -0.38 3.87 -20.18
CA PHE A 202 -1.72 3.58 -20.69
C PHE A 202 -2.80 4.42 -20.01
N PHE A 203 -2.71 4.61 -18.68
CA PHE A 203 -3.66 5.46 -17.92
C PHE A 203 -3.52 6.93 -18.27
N VAL A 204 -2.30 7.39 -18.51
CA VAL A 204 -2.03 8.75 -18.99
C VAL A 204 -2.71 8.96 -20.34
N LEU A 205 -2.52 8.04 -21.29
CA LEU A 205 -3.16 8.13 -22.60
C LEU A 205 -4.69 8.14 -22.50
N MET A 206 -5.28 7.25 -21.71
CA MET A 206 -6.73 7.21 -21.49
C MET A 206 -7.26 8.50 -20.84
N SER A 207 -6.55 9.03 -19.84
CA SER A 207 -6.93 10.27 -19.16
C SER A 207 -6.88 11.47 -20.11
N LEU A 208 -5.80 11.61 -20.88
CA LEU A 208 -5.64 12.70 -21.85
C LEU A 208 -6.69 12.64 -22.95
N ARG A 209 -7.01 11.45 -23.47
CA ARG A 209 -8.07 11.26 -24.47
C ARG A 209 -9.46 11.61 -23.93
N GLY A 210 -9.69 11.48 -22.63
CA GLY A 210 -10.95 11.82 -21.97
C GLY A 210 -11.19 13.32 -21.76
N LEU A 211 -10.13 14.16 -21.71
CA LEU A 211 -10.23 15.58 -21.38
C LEU A 211 -11.17 16.38 -22.30
N PRO A 212 -11.19 16.19 -23.65
CA PRO A 212 -12.09 16.94 -24.53
C PRO A 212 -13.58 16.64 -24.28
N ARG A 213 -13.91 15.38 -23.96
CA ARG A 213 -15.29 15.00 -23.57
C ARG A 213 -15.63 15.66 -22.25
N ARG A 214 -14.73 15.57 -21.26
CA ARG A 214 -14.94 16.15 -19.94
C ARG A 214 -15.13 17.66 -19.98
N TRP A 215 -14.37 18.38 -20.80
CA TRP A 215 -14.57 19.81 -21.05
C TRP A 215 -15.98 20.13 -21.58
N ARG A 216 -16.47 19.35 -22.55
CA ARG A 216 -17.82 19.50 -23.11
C ARG A 216 -18.90 19.20 -22.08
N VAL A 217 -18.76 18.11 -21.33
CA VAL A 217 -19.70 17.73 -20.25
C VAL A 217 -19.78 18.82 -19.17
N LEU A 218 -18.64 19.33 -18.69
CA LEU A 218 -18.62 20.41 -17.69
C LEU A 218 -19.17 21.73 -18.25
N GLY A 219 -18.99 21.99 -19.56
CA GLY A 219 -19.61 23.10 -20.26
C GLY A 219 -21.14 23.00 -20.27
N GLY A 220 -21.67 21.86 -20.71
CA GLY A 220 -23.11 21.58 -20.70
C GLY A 220 -23.69 21.59 -19.29
N ALA A 221 -22.96 21.06 -18.29
CA ALA A 221 -23.39 21.11 -16.89
C ALA A 221 -23.53 22.55 -16.36
N ALA A 222 -22.61 23.44 -16.75
CA ALA A 222 -22.69 24.85 -16.38
C ALA A 222 -23.86 25.56 -17.08
N ALA A 223 -24.09 25.26 -18.35
CA ALA A 223 -25.23 25.78 -19.11
C ALA A 223 -26.56 25.28 -18.50
N PHE A 224 -26.68 23.97 -18.25
CA PHE A 224 -27.83 23.33 -17.62
C PHE A 224 -28.13 23.95 -16.24
N ARG A 225 -27.12 24.11 -15.38
CA ARG A 225 -27.26 24.77 -14.07
C ARG A 225 -27.82 26.19 -14.20
N SER A 226 -27.35 26.96 -15.18
CA SER A 226 -27.79 28.34 -15.36
C SER A 226 -29.23 28.43 -15.89
N ALA A 227 -29.63 27.50 -16.76
CA ALA A 227 -30.95 27.46 -17.37
C ALA A 227 -32.01 26.84 -16.44
N ARG A 228 -31.63 25.85 -15.62
CA ARG A 228 -32.53 25.06 -14.76
C ARG A 228 -32.02 25.03 -13.31
N PRO A 229 -32.01 26.17 -12.60
CA PRO A 229 -31.46 26.24 -11.24
C PRO A 229 -32.26 25.46 -10.18
N GLU A 230 -33.52 25.15 -10.47
CA GLU A 230 -34.45 24.41 -9.59
C GLU A 230 -34.59 22.93 -9.96
N ALA A 231 -33.87 22.45 -11.00
CA ALA A 231 -33.92 21.05 -11.40
C ALA A 231 -33.50 20.12 -10.26
N PHE A 232 -34.26 19.04 -10.07
CA PHE A 232 -33.94 18.04 -9.07
C PHE A 232 -32.64 17.31 -9.41
N ALA A 233 -31.76 17.21 -8.43
CA ALA A 233 -30.50 16.47 -8.56
C ALA A 233 -30.66 14.93 -8.52
N ASP A 234 -31.88 14.45 -8.25
CA ASP A 234 -32.22 13.02 -8.29
C ASP A 234 -32.80 12.66 -9.68
N PRO A 235 -32.16 11.76 -10.45
CA PRO A 235 -32.63 11.32 -11.78
C PRO A 235 -34.08 10.83 -11.81
N GLU A 236 -34.59 10.27 -10.71
CA GLU A 236 -35.97 9.78 -10.60
C GLU A 236 -37.00 10.91 -10.45
N ARG A 237 -36.57 12.06 -9.94
CA ARG A 237 -37.43 13.23 -9.69
C ARG A 237 -37.26 14.33 -10.75
N LEU A 238 -36.33 14.15 -11.69
CA LEU A 238 -36.09 15.08 -12.77
C LEU A 238 -37.31 15.12 -13.71
N ALA A 239 -37.86 16.33 -13.94
CA ALA A 239 -38.98 16.53 -14.85
C ALA A 239 -38.59 16.13 -16.28
N ASP A 240 -39.56 15.65 -17.07
CA ASP A 240 -39.28 15.20 -18.44
C ASP A 240 -38.68 16.32 -19.31
N GLU A 241 -39.15 17.56 -19.13
CA GLU A 241 -38.61 18.73 -19.82
C GLU A 241 -37.13 18.98 -19.48
N ASP A 242 -36.75 18.87 -18.21
CA ASP A 242 -35.35 18.99 -17.78
C ASP A 242 -34.51 17.83 -18.33
N ALA A 243 -35.05 16.61 -18.30
CA ALA A 243 -34.39 15.41 -18.78
C ALA A 243 -34.11 15.45 -20.29
N ARG A 244 -35.02 16.02 -21.10
CA ARG A 244 -34.82 16.23 -22.53
C ARG A 244 -33.70 17.22 -22.84
N VAL A 245 -33.64 18.33 -22.09
CA VAL A 245 -32.54 19.30 -22.22
C VAL A 245 -31.21 18.65 -21.83
N LEU A 246 -31.18 17.94 -20.70
CA LEU A 246 -30.01 17.22 -20.23
C LEU A 246 -29.54 16.18 -21.26
N PHE A 247 -30.46 15.45 -21.88
CA PHE A 247 -30.18 14.49 -22.95
C PHE A 247 -29.55 15.16 -24.17
N ALA A 248 -30.13 16.25 -24.67
CA ALA A 248 -29.63 16.95 -25.85
C ALA A 248 -28.19 17.47 -25.65
N GLU A 249 -27.94 18.12 -24.51
CA GLU A 249 -26.61 18.61 -24.11
C GLU A 249 -25.61 17.45 -23.95
N SER A 250 -26.04 16.35 -23.34
CA SER A 250 -25.21 15.16 -23.14
C SER A 250 -24.86 14.46 -24.44
N ARG A 251 -25.81 14.35 -25.38
CA ARG A 251 -25.60 13.78 -26.72
C ARG A 251 -24.57 14.60 -27.50
N ALA A 252 -24.70 15.93 -27.48
CA ALA A 252 -23.70 16.83 -28.08
C ALA A 252 -22.31 16.69 -27.43
N ALA A 253 -22.26 16.47 -26.11
CA ALA A 253 -21.01 16.27 -25.38
C ALA A 253 -20.34 14.90 -25.65
N VAL A 254 -21.08 13.87 -26.03
CA VAL A 254 -20.52 12.56 -26.45
C VAL A 254 -19.91 12.66 -27.85
N GLY A 255 -20.56 13.37 -28.77
CA GLY A 255 -20.09 13.57 -30.15
C GLY A 255 -20.57 12.48 -31.12
N PRO A 256 -21.63 12.73 -31.91
CA PRO A 256 -22.11 11.81 -32.95
C PRO A 256 -21.09 11.61 -34.09
N PRO A 257 -21.11 10.49 -34.86
CA PRO A 257 -21.98 9.30 -34.73
C PRO A 257 -21.26 8.06 -34.16
N ALA A 258 -19.93 8.07 -33.98
CA ALA A 258 -19.18 6.85 -33.64
C ALA A 258 -19.43 6.28 -32.23
N ASN A 259 -20.01 7.07 -31.31
CA ASN A 259 -20.18 6.72 -29.89
C ASN A 259 -21.62 6.89 -29.38
N GLU A 260 -22.59 6.97 -30.29
CA GLU A 260 -23.99 7.33 -30.00
C GLU A 260 -24.79 6.13 -29.45
N SER A 261 -24.35 5.61 -28.31
CA SER A 261 -25.07 4.56 -27.58
C SER A 261 -25.88 5.16 -26.43
N ALA A 262 -27.06 4.60 -26.16
CA ALA A 262 -27.90 5.01 -25.04
C ALA A 262 -27.14 4.99 -23.70
N GLY A 263 -26.25 4.01 -23.49
CA GLY A 263 -25.42 3.93 -22.29
C GLY A 263 -24.36 5.03 -22.19
N ALA A 264 -23.69 5.39 -23.29
CA ALA A 264 -22.72 6.48 -23.29
C ALA A 264 -23.39 7.84 -23.02
N ILE A 265 -24.58 8.06 -23.59
CA ILE A 265 -25.38 9.27 -23.37
C ILE A 265 -25.87 9.29 -21.92
N ALA A 266 -26.42 8.20 -21.40
CA ALA A 266 -26.85 8.08 -20.01
C ALA A 266 -25.72 8.39 -19.01
N GLY A 267 -24.50 7.87 -19.26
CA GLY A 267 -23.33 8.18 -18.44
C GLY A 267 -22.92 9.65 -18.52
N ALA A 268 -23.07 10.30 -19.69
CA ALA A 268 -22.87 11.73 -19.83
C ALA A 268 -23.96 12.55 -19.13
N MET A 269 -25.22 12.11 -19.16
CA MET A 269 -26.33 12.73 -18.42
C MET A 269 -26.09 12.66 -16.90
N GLU A 270 -25.61 11.53 -16.39
CA GLU A 270 -25.25 11.38 -14.97
C GLU A 270 -24.09 12.30 -14.58
N GLU A 271 -22.99 12.29 -15.34
CA GLU A 271 -21.86 13.19 -15.08
C GLU A 271 -22.26 14.67 -15.18
N MET A 272 -23.12 15.04 -16.14
CA MET A 272 -23.59 16.41 -16.35
C MET A 272 -24.53 16.88 -15.23
N LEU A 273 -25.53 16.06 -14.85
CA LEU A 273 -26.47 16.41 -13.77
C LEU A 273 -25.71 16.55 -12.45
N ASP A 274 -24.80 15.63 -12.16
CA ASP A 274 -23.98 15.63 -10.96
C ASP A 274 -23.01 16.83 -10.94
N ALA A 275 -22.36 17.13 -12.07
CA ALA A 275 -21.52 18.31 -12.22
C ALA A 275 -22.31 19.63 -12.22
N SER A 276 -23.63 19.61 -12.46
CA SER A 276 -24.50 20.79 -12.38
C SER A 276 -24.86 21.18 -10.95
N GLN A 277 -24.64 20.29 -9.97
CA GLN A 277 -24.90 20.61 -8.57
C GLN A 277 -24.00 21.74 -8.07
N ARG A 278 -24.47 22.48 -7.05
CA ARG A 278 -23.70 23.58 -6.46
C ARG A 278 -22.56 23.02 -5.60
N ALA A 279 -21.35 23.52 -5.85
CA ALA A 279 -20.19 23.20 -5.02
C ALA A 279 -20.45 23.54 -3.53
N PRO A 280 -19.74 22.90 -2.60
CA PRO A 280 -19.87 23.22 -1.17
C PRO A 280 -19.69 24.72 -0.90
N GLY A 281 -20.49 25.25 0.04
CA GLY A 281 -20.33 26.62 0.53
C GLY A 281 -18.98 26.82 1.21
N VAL A 282 -18.55 28.08 1.38
CA VAL A 282 -17.20 28.41 1.88
C VAL A 282 -16.87 27.73 3.21
N PHE A 283 -17.78 27.77 4.20
CA PHE A 283 -17.56 27.10 5.49
C PHE A 283 -17.46 25.57 5.36
N ALA A 284 -18.30 24.96 4.53
CA ALA A 284 -18.22 23.53 4.25
C ALA A 284 -16.90 23.16 3.56
N THR A 285 -16.43 23.98 2.61
CA THR A 285 -15.12 23.83 1.97
C THR A 285 -13.98 23.92 3.00
N ILE A 286 -14.00 24.91 3.89
CA ILE A 286 -12.98 25.04 4.94
C ILE A 286 -12.96 23.79 5.83
N GLY A 287 -14.13 23.34 6.31
CA GLY A 287 -14.23 22.13 7.12
C GLY A 287 -13.72 20.88 6.41
N LEU A 288 -14.07 20.69 5.14
CA LEU A 288 -13.58 19.60 4.31
C LEU A 288 -12.05 19.67 4.12
N LEU A 289 -11.49 20.85 3.87
CA LEU A 289 -10.04 21.02 3.72
C LEU A 289 -9.29 20.76 5.02
N LEU A 290 -9.86 21.12 6.18
CA LEU A 290 -9.29 20.77 7.49
C LEU A 290 -9.29 19.25 7.70
N LEU A 291 -10.33 18.53 7.27
CA LEU A 291 -10.36 17.06 7.33
C LEU A 291 -9.33 16.44 6.38
N TYR A 292 -9.16 16.98 5.17
CA TYR A 292 -8.11 16.53 4.26
C TYR A 292 -6.72 16.80 4.85
N ALA A 293 -6.50 17.98 5.44
CA ALA A 293 -5.25 18.32 6.12
C ALA A 293 -4.98 17.39 7.32
N LEU A 294 -6.00 17.02 8.09
CA LEU A 294 -5.87 16.00 9.14
C LEU A 294 -5.42 14.66 8.56
N ALA A 295 -5.97 14.24 7.43
CA ALA A 295 -5.56 13.00 6.75
C ALA A 295 -4.07 13.06 6.34
N VAL A 296 -3.63 14.19 5.78
CA VAL A 296 -2.22 14.45 5.44
C VAL A 296 -1.32 14.43 6.69
N VAL A 297 -1.74 15.06 7.78
CA VAL A 297 -1.03 15.01 9.07
C VAL A 297 -0.93 13.58 9.59
N CYS A 298 -1.99 12.78 9.48
CA CYS A 298 -1.97 11.37 9.85
C CYS A 298 -0.98 10.57 8.99
N THR A 299 -0.90 10.85 7.68
CA THR A 299 0.10 10.25 6.79
C THR A 299 1.52 10.56 7.27
N PHE A 300 1.84 11.84 7.49
CA PHE A 300 3.18 12.22 7.95
C PHE A 300 3.50 11.70 9.35
N ALA A 301 2.53 11.70 10.27
CA ALA A 301 2.69 11.10 11.59
C ALA A 301 2.92 9.59 11.50
N GLY A 302 2.19 8.89 10.62
CA GLY A 302 2.36 7.47 10.35
C GLY A 302 3.75 7.16 9.80
N ILE A 303 4.21 7.92 8.80
CA ILE A 303 5.58 7.82 8.27
C ILE A 303 6.60 8.09 9.37
N PHE A 304 6.42 9.14 10.16
CA PHE A 304 7.32 9.48 11.26
C PHE A 304 7.40 8.35 12.28
N PHE A 305 6.27 7.80 12.74
CA PHE A 305 6.27 6.68 13.68
C PHE A 305 6.80 5.38 13.06
N HIS A 306 6.55 5.14 11.78
CA HIS A 306 7.10 4.01 11.06
C HIS A 306 8.64 4.11 10.97
N VAL A 307 9.17 5.25 10.53
CA VAL A 307 10.62 5.50 10.43
C VAL A 307 11.29 5.55 11.81
N SER A 308 10.65 6.17 12.80
CA SER A 308 11.16 6.20 14.18
C SER A 308 11.06 4.83 14.86
N GLY A 309 10.06 4.04 14.50
CA GLY A 309 9.90 2.63 14.91
C GLY A 309 10.85 1.68 14.20
N MET A 310 11.32 2.05 13.00
CA MET A 310 12.51 1.45 12.37
C MET A 310 13.83 1.85 13.08
N GLY A 311 13.74 2.60 14.18
CA GLY A 311 14.87 3.01 15.01
C GLY A 311 15.65 1.84 15.59
N ALA A 312 16.95 1.83 15.26
CA ALA A 312 18.04 0.98 15.72
C ALA A 312 17.64 -0.43 16.15
N GLU A 313 17.99 -1.44 15.34
CA GLU A 313 18.09 -2.81 15.80
C GLU A 313 18.72 -2.80 17.19
N THR A 314 17.94 -3.05 18.25
CA THR A 314 18.50 -3.02 19.59
C THR A 314 19.21 -4.34 19.76
N TRP A 315 20.52 -4.32 19.49
CA TRP A 315 21.41 -5.42 19.76
C TRP A 315 21.52 -5.58 21.27
N ARG A 316 21.33 -6.81 21.76
CA ARG A 316 21.50 -7.13 23.17
C ARG A 316 22.63 -8.13 23.34
N TRP A 317 23.41 -7.93 24.39
CA TRP A 317 24.40 -8.90 24.80
C TRP A 317 23.72 -10.10 25.44
N VAL A 318 24.06 -11.28 24.96
CA VAL A 318 23.62 -12.56 25.50
C VAL A 318 24.84 -13.30 26.04
N ARG A 319 24.75 -13.75 27.30
CA ARG A 319 25.80 -14.53 27.96
C ARG A 319 25.62 -16.02 27.66
N THR A 320 26.68 -16.69 27.23
CA THR A 320 26.73 -18.14 27.00
C THR A 320 27.97 -18.72 27.69
N GLY A 321 27.81 -19.19 28.92
CA GLY A 321 28.95 -19.62 29.74
C GLY A 321 29.90 -18.45 30.03
N GLU A 322 31.15 -18.57 29.56
CA GLU A 322 32.23 -17.59 29.75
C GLU A 322 32.40 -16.64 28.56
N ALA A 323 31.49 -16.72 27.58
CA ALA A 323 31.48 -15.87 26.41
C ALA A 323 30.20 -15.03 26.33
N ARG A 324 30.27 -13.95 25.56
CA ARG A 324 29.13 -13.09 25.24
C ARG A 324 29.10 -12.76 23.75
N VAL A 325 27.92 -12.52 23.23
CA VAL A 325 27.69 -12.15 21.82
C VAL A 325 26.50 -11.20 21.74
N GLU A 326 26.53 -10.26 20.81
CA GLU A 326 25.37 -9.41 20.52
C GLU A 326 24.39 -10.16 19.61
N PHE A 327 23.11 -10.15 19.96
CA PHE A 327 22.03 -10.65 19.11
C PHE A 327 21.02 -9.54 18.76
N PRO A 328 20.39 -9.61 17.59
CA PRO A 328 19.19 -8.81 17.29
C PRO A 328 17.99 -9.30 18.12
N ARG A 329 16.97 -8.44 18.24
CA ARG A 329 15.93 -8.43 19.29
C ARG A 329 15.16 -9.74 19.52
N ASP A 330 15.07 -10.61 18.53
CA ASP A 330 14.33 -11.88 18.59
C ASP A 330 15.23 -13.06 18.93
N VAL A 331 15.69 -13.14 20.18
CA VAL A 331 16.41 -14.33 20.68
C VAL A 331 15.49 -15.17 21.52
N TYR A 332 15.33 -16.44 21.14
CA TYR A 332 14.80 -17.48 22.01
C TYR A 332 15.93 -18.48 22.28
N GLY A 333 16.24 -18.65 23.56
CA GLY A 333 17.17 -19.68 24.01
C GLY A 333 16.40 -20.98 24.24
N ILE A 334 16.91 -22.09 23.70
CA ILE A 334 16.49 -23.41 24.18
C ILE A 334 17.49 -23.78 25.28
N ALA A 335 17.08 -23.59 26.53
CA ALA A 335 17.75 -24.26 27.64
C ALA A 335 17.25 -25.71 27.66
N GLY A 336 18.00 -26.61 27.01
CA GLY A 336 17.78 -28.07 27.04
C GLY A 336 16.51 -28.56 26.34
N ALA A 337 16.61 -28.89 25.04
CA ALA A 337 15.63 -29.80 24.43
C ALA A 337 15.87 -31.22 24.97
N ALA A 338 14.79 -31.87 25.38
CA ALA A 338 14.74 -33.21 25.96
C ALA A 338 15.70 -34.19 25.26
N GLY A 339 16.75 -34.61 25.97
CA GLY A 339 17.70 -35.65 25.54
C GLY A 339 19.19 -35.28 25.68
N GLY A 340 19.54 -34.00 25.79
CA GLY A 340 20.91 -33.55 26.05
C GLY A 340 21.12 -33.12 27.50
N THR A 341 22.19 -33.58 28.14
CA THR A 341 22.57 -33.22 29.52
C THR A 341 22.66 -31.69 29.70
N ALA A 342 22.32 -31.19 30.89
CA ALA A 342 22.01 -29.79 31.23
C ALA A 342 23.16 -28.74 31.11
N SER A 343 24.17 -28.94 30.25
CA SER A 343 25.37 -28.09 30.13
C SER A 343 25.47 -27.25 28.84
N ASP A 344 24.61 -27.47 27.84
CA ASP A 344 24.77 -26.88 26.51
C ASP A 344 23.72 -25.79 26.26
N THR A 345 24.14 -24.54 26.41
CA THR A 345 23.30 -23.37 26.12
C THR A 345 23.38 -23.03 24.63
N THR A 346 22.27 -23.22 23.91
CA THR A 346 22.12 -22.82 22.52
C THR A 346 21.16 -21.64 22.40
N TRP A 347 21.67 -20.55 21.83
CA TRP A 347 20.92 -19.33 21.55
C TRP A 347 20.71 -19.19 20.05
N ARG A 348 19.48 -18.89 19.64
CA ARG A 348 19.11 -18.71 18.23
C ARG A 348 18.30 -17.44 18.05
N ALA A 349 18.49 -16.79 16.91
CA ALA A 349 17.61 -15.73 16.45
C ALA A 349 17.12 -16.03 15.02
N THR A 350 15.81 -15.95 14.85
CA THR A 350 15.16 -15.95 13.54
C THR A 350 15.02 -14.50 13.07
N LEU A 351 15.28 -14.26 11.78
CA LEU A 351 14.73 -13.08 11.10
C LEU A 351 13.89 -13.55 9.91
N ASN A 352 12.68 -13.02 9.82
CA ASN A 352 11.70 -13.36 8.79
C ASN A 352 11.41 -14.88 8.76
N GLY A 353 11.25 -15.50 9.93
CA GLY A 353 10.96 -16.93 10.08
C GLY A 353 12.09 -17.89 9.71
N VAL A 354 13.30 -17.39 9.40
CA VAL A 354 14.49 -18.21 9.11
C VAL A 354 15.51 -18.04 10.22
N GLU A 355 16.08 -19.14 10.74
CA GLU A 355 17.18 -19.07 11.71
C GLU A 355 18.42 -18.45 11.03
N ARG A 356 18.87 -17.32 11.54
CA ARG A 356 19.93 -16.50 10.92
C ARG A 356 21.16 -16.41 11.77
N PHE A 357 21.01 -16.45 13.08
CA PHE A 357 22.10 -16.33 14.05
C PHE A 357 22.00 -17.43 15.09
N THR A 358 23.08 -18.18 15.29
CA THR A 358 23.14 -19.23 16.32
C THR A 358 24.45 -19.16 17.06
N VAL A 359 24.39 -19.28 18.39
CA VAL A 359 25.54 -19.56 19.24
C VAL A 359 25.26 -20.81 20.05
N GLU A 360 26.17 -21.76 19.97
CA GLU A 360 26.11 -23.00 20.72
C GLU A 360 27.42 -23.21 21.48
N LYS A 361 27.28 -23.59 22.74
CA LYS A 361 28.38 -24.06 23.57
C LYS A 361 28.51 -25.56 23.38
N LEU A 362 29.68 -26.00 22.90
CA LEU A 362 29.93 -27.41 22.63
C LEU A 362 30.38 -28.14 23.90
N ALA A 363 30.17 -29.46 23.93
CA ALA A 363 30.64 -30.34 24.99
C ALA A 363 32.16 -30.20 25.21
N SER A 364 32.60 -30.34 26.46
CA SER A 364 33.98 -30.08 26.89
C SER A 364 35.03 -30.99 26.23
N ASP A 365 34.64 -32.16 25.74
CA ASP A 365 35.48 -33.16 25.08
C ASP A 365 35.45 -33.09 23.55
N THR A 366 34.81 -32.06 22.97
CA THR A 366 34.69 -31.93 21.51
C THR A 366 36.07 -31.85 20.84
N SER A 367 36.44 -32.89 20.09
CA SER A 367 37.71 -32.98 19.36
C SER A 367 37.73 -32.13 18.09
N ALA A 368 38.91 -31.89 17.50
CA ALA A 368 39.02 -31.20 16.21
C ALA A 368 38.28 -31.96 15.09
N ALA A 369 38.37 -33.30 15.08
CA ALA A 369 37.66 -34.15 14.13
C ALA A 369 36.13 -34.05 14.26
N ALA A 370 35.61 -33.87 15.48
CA ALA A 370 34.18 -33.66 15.70
C ALA A 370 33.70 -32.32 15.10
N VAL A 371 34.54 -31.28 15.15
CA VAL A 371 34.28 -29.98 14.52
C VAL A 371 34.25 -30.13 12.99
N GLU A 372 35.22 -30.83 12.40
CA GLU A 372 35.25 -31.08 10.95
C GLU A 372 34.04 -31.86 10.46
N LYS A 373 33.62 -32.90 11.19
CA LYS A 373 32.40 -33.65 10.89
C LYS A 373 31.17 -32.74 10.89
N ARG A 374 31.13 -31.76 11.78
CA ARG A 374 30.04 -30.79 11.90
C ARG A 374 30.06 -29.75 10.78
N VAL A 375 31.23 -29.31 10.32
CA VAL A 375 31.40 -28.48 9.11
C VAL A 375 30.85 -29.20 7.90
N ALA A 376 31.18 -30.48 7.74
CA ALA A 376 30.69 -31.30 6.63
C ALA A 376 29.16 -31.51 6.68
N ALA A 377 28.62 -31.81 7.87
CA ALA A 377 27.17 -31.91 8.08
C ALA A 377 26.46 -30.59 7.75
N LEU A 378 27.01 -29.45 8.18
CA LEU A 378 26.44 -28.14 7.88
C LEU A 378 26.43 -27.84 6.37
N ALA A 379 27.49 -28.19 5.63
CA ALA A 379 27.52 -28.05 4.17
C ALA A 379 26.40 -28.87 3.52
N HIS A 380 26.27 -30.13 3.92
CA HIS A 380 25.27 -31.07 3.42
C HIS A 380 23.84 -30.60 3.73
N ASP A 381 23.53 -30.33 5.00
CA ASP A 381 22.17 -30.00 5.46
C ASP A 381 21.70 -28.63 4.95
N SER A 382 22.63 -27.70 4.74
CA SER A 382 22.31 -26.39 4.20
C SER A 382 22.27 -26.34 2.67
N GLY A 383 22.74 -27.39 1.99
CA GLY A 383 22.93 -27.44 0.54
C GLY A 383 23.91 -26.38 0.04
N LEU A 384 24.87 -25.96 0.87
CA LEU A 384 25.84 -24.91 0.54
C LEU A 384 27.24 -25.49 0.33
N GLU A 385 27.94 -24.95 -0.65
CA GLU A 385 29.32 -25.36 -0.93
C GLU A 385 30.29 -24.56 -0.05
N MET A 386 31.21 -25.25 0.62
CA MET A 386 32.30 -24.62 1.37
C MET A 386 33.31 -24.02 0.39
N LYS A 387 33.51 -22.70 0.45
CA LYS A 387 34.43 -22.00 -0.46
C LYS A 387 35.80 -21.71 0.15
N ARG A 388 35.86 -21.48 1.47
CA ARG A 388 37.10 -21.07 2.14
C ARG A 388 37.04 -21.38 3.64
N SER A 389 38.18 -21.78 4.20
CA SER A 389 38.45 -21.74 5.63
C SER A 389 39.64 -20.81 5.91
N GLN A 390 39.62 -20.10 7.04
CA GLN A 390 40.74 -19.26 7.48
C GLN A 390 40.82 -19.22 9.00
N VAL A 391 42.06 -19.11 9.52
CA VAL A 391 42.31 -18.83 10.93
C VAL A 391 41.90 -17.39 11.21
N ILE A 392 41.25 -17.16 12.36
CA ILE A 392 40.97 -15.83 12.87
C ILE A 392 41.66 -15.68 14.22
N GLU A 393 42.39 -14.58 14.36
CA GLU A 393 42.99 -14.14 15.63
C GLU A 393 42.30 -12.82 16.04
N GLY A 394 41.88 -12.73 17.30
CA GLY A 394 41.28 -11.50 17.82
C GLY A 394 42.26 -10.33 17.81
N GLU A 395 41.83 -9.17 17.32
CA GLU A 395 42.66 -7.96 17.15
C GLU A 395 43.13 -7.29 18.47
N GLN A 396 42.63 -7.71 19.63
CA GLN A 396 42.92 -7.08 20.93
C GLN A 396 43.70 -8.03 21.86
N PRO A 397 44.83 -7.59 22.48
CA PRO A 397 45.68 -8.45 23.31
C PRO A 397 45.01 -9.07 24.54
N SER A 398 43.99 -8.43 25.11
CA SER A 398 43.24 -8.93 26.28
C SER A 398 42.15 -9.95 25.92
N ASP A 399 41.87 -10.10 24.64
CA ASP A 399 40.64 -10.71 24.10
C ASP A 399 40.96 -11.61 22.89
N SER A 400 42.22 -12.06 22.76
CA SER A 400 42.75 -12.79 21.61
C SER A 400 42.12 -14.19 21.48
N LEU A 401 40.90 -14.23 20.98
CA LEU A 401 40.20 -15.44 20.61
C LEU A 401 40.87 -16.01 19.36
N VAL A 402 41.38 -17.23 19.47
CA VAL A 402 41.89 -17.98 18.33
C VAL A 402 40.80 -18.95 17.88
N GLY A 403 40.51 -18.92 16.58
CA GLY A 403 39.40 -19.64 16.01
C GLY A 403 39.57 -19.97 14.54
N MET A 404 38.63 -20.76 14.00
CA MET A 404 38.53 -21.02 12.57
C MET A 404 37.21 -20.46 12.03
N GLU A 405 37.27 -19.78 10.89
CA GLU A 405 36.09 -19.39 10.12
C GLU A 405 35.94 -20.26 8.87
N TYR A 406 34.72 -20.74 8.66
CA TYR A 406 34.30 -21.50 7.50
C TYR A 406 33.26 -20.68 6.73
N ARG A 407 33.49 -20.45 5.44
CA ARG A 407 32.59 -19.70 4.55
C ARG A 407 31.93 -20.63 3.55
N PHE A 408 30.60 -20.60 3.52
CA PHE A 408 29.76 -21.36 2.62
C PHE A 408 28.97 -20.40 1.73
N ARG A 409 28.86 -20.73 0.44
CA ARG A 409 28.17 -19.89 -0.55
C ARG A 409 27.26 -20.75 -1.41
N GLY A 410 26.03 -20.29 -1.60
CA GLY A 410 25.07 -20.84 -2.56
C GLY A 410 24.49 -19.73 -3.42
N GLU A 411 23.57 -20.08 -4.32
CA GLU A 411 22.99 -19.11 -5.27
C GLU A 411 22.15 -18.02 -4.59
N ARG A 412 21.50 -18.34 -3.47
CA ARG A 412 20.50 -17.46 -2.81
C ARG A 412 20.89 -16.98 -1.41
N ARG A 413 21.98 -17.53 -0.84
CA ARG A 413 22.43 -17.18 0.52
C ARG A 413 23.91 -17.50 0.74
N GLU A 414 24.48 -16.80 1.71
CA GLU A 414 25.81 -17.04 2.27
C GLU A 414 25.69 -17.42 3.75
N LEU A 415 26.55 -18.33 4.19
CA LEU A 415 26.64 -18.76 5.57
C LEU A 415 28.10 -18.70 6.02
N ARG A 416 28.33 -18.18 7.23
CA ARG A 416 29.64 -18.24 7.89
C ARG A 416 29.50 -18.93 9.24
N ALA A 417 30.42 -19.84 9.53
CA ALA A 417 30.54 -20.49 10.81
C ALA A 417 31.90 -20.16 11.42
N ARG A 418 31.94 -19.84 12.71
CA ARG A 418 33.18 -19.60 13.46
C ARG A 418 33.25 -20.54 14.66
N THR A 419 34.45 -21.02 14.93
CA THR A 419 34.77 -21.77 16.15
C THR A 419 35.70 -20.96 17.01
N PHE A 420 35.45 -20.94 18.32
CA PHE A 420 36.30 -20.24 19.28
C PHE A 420 36.54 -21.13 20.50
N VAL A 421 37.69 -20.97 21.14
CA VAL A 421 38.00 -21.60 22.43
C VAL A 421 38.06 -20.51 23.51
N VAL A 422 37.19 -20.59 24.52
CA VAL A 422 37.14 -19.66 25.65
C VAL A 422 37.06 -20.46 26.94
N GLY A 423 37.99 -20.22 27.88
CA GLY A 423 37.98 -20.92 29.17
C GLY A 423 38.11 -22.45 29.06
N GLY A 424 38.82 -22.94 28.05
CA GLY A 424 38.93 -24.37 27.76
C GLY A 424 37.68 -25.01 27.14
N ARG A 425 36.65 -24.23 26.80
CA ARG A 425 35.42 -24.71 26.13
C ARG A 425 35.34 -24.21 24.69
N ARG A 426 34.76 -25.01 23.81
CA ARG A 426 34.55 -24.65 22.40
C ARG A 426 33.16 -24.07 22.18
N TYR A 427 33.09 -23.05 21.33
CA TYR A 427 31.85 -22.41 20.90
C TYR A 427 31.71 -22.51 19.39
N TRP A 428 30.48 -22.70 18.95
CA TRP A 428 30.07 -22.76 17.56
C TRP A 428 29.12 -21.61 17.24
N VAL A 429 29.54 -20.69 16.40
CA VAL A 429 28.82 -19.44 16.08
C VAL A 429 28.50 -19.42 14.60
N THR A 430 27.22 -19.35 14.21
CA THR A 430 26.82 -19.33 12.80
C THR A 430 25.97 -18.12 12.45
N ALA A 431 26.24 -17.54 11.28
CA ALA A 431 25.47 -16.46 10.69
C ALA A 431 25.10 -16.81 9.24
N SER A 432 23.82 -16.70 8.89
CA SER A 432 23.28 -16.97 7.55
C SER A 432 22.51 -15.75 7.04
N ALA A 433 22.76 -15.33 5.80
CA ALA A 433 22.10 -14.16 5.21
C ALA A 433 21.94 -14.32 3.69
N PRO A 434 20.93 -13.68 3.04
CA PRO A 434 20.81 -13.71 1.58
C PRO A 434 22.02 -13.08 0.89
N LYS A 435 22.52 -11.99 1.48
CA LYS A 435 23.84 -11.39 1.21
C LYS A 435 24.50 -11.10 2.54
N PHE A 436 25.78 -11.47 2.67
CA PHE A 436 26.53 -11.22 3.90
C PHE A 436 26.80 -9.72 4.03
N GLY A 437 26.12 -9.07 4.98
CA GLY A 437 26.19 -7.63 5.22
C GLY A 437 26.49 -7.29 6.67
N GLU A 438 26.36 -6.02 7.02
CA GLU A 438 26.77 -5.45 8.31
C GLU A 438 26.19 -6.19 9.52
N ARG A 439 24.92 -6.65 9.46
CA ARG A 439 24.28 -7.42 10.54
C ARG A 439 25.00 -8.73 10.83
N ALA A 440 25.30 -9.50 9.77
CA ALA A 440 25.94 -10.80 9.92
C ALA A 440 27.40 -10.66 10.36
N SER A 441 28.10 -9.61 9.89
CA SER A 441 29.43 -9.26 10.38
C SER A 441 29.40 -8.86 11.85
N ARG A 442 28.52 -7.93 12.25
CA ARG A 442 28.37 -7.46 13.63
C ARG A 442 28.13 -8.61 14.60
N PHE A 443 27.20 -9.51 14.30
CA PHE A 443 26.97 -10.71 15.12
C PHE A 443 28.25 -11.53 15.33
N LEU A 444 28.96 -11.89 14.25
CA LEU A 444 30.17 -12.71 14.33
C LEU A 444 31.36 -12.01 15.00
N GLU A 445 31.47 -10.69 14.85
CA GLU A 445 32.55 -9.87 15.40
C GLU A 445 32.30 -9.44 16.85
N SER A 446 31.04 -9.49 17.29
CA SER A 446 30.67 -9.21 18.67
C SER A 446 30.99 -10.35 19.63
N PHE A 447 31.28 -11.57 19.15
CA PHE A 447 31.58 -12.70 20.01
C PHE A 447 32.91 -12.47 20.76
N ARG A 448 32.87 -12.40 22.09
CA ARG A 448 34.04 -12.14 22.95
C ARG A 448 33.98 -12.92 24.26
N ARG A 449 35.11 -12.97 24.98
CA ARG A 449 35.13 -13.43 26.37
C ARG A 449 34.28 -12.48 27.21
N ASP A 450 33.60 -13.01 28.22
CA ASP A 450 32.82 -12.21 29.13
C ASP A 450 33.61 -11.90 30.40
N ASP A 451 34.16 -10.69 30.46
CA ASP A 451 35.04 -10.22 31.55
C ASP A 451 34.27 -9.72 32.78
N GLY A 452 32.95 -9.92 32.84
CA GLY A 452 32.09 -9.48 33.94
C GLY A 452 31.81 -7.98 33.98
N VAL A 453 32.37 -7.20 33.04
CA VAL A 453 32.05 -5.78 32.88
C VAL A 453 30.70 -5.65 32.15
N PRO A 454 29.68 -5.01 32.76
CA PRO A 454 28.41 -4.81 32.10
C PRO A 454 28.61 -3.99 30.81
N PRO A 455 27.96 -4.39 29.70
CA PRO A 455 28.19 -3.73 28.42
C PRO A 455 27.81 -2.25 28.51
N VAL A 456 28.70 -1.38 28.03
CA VAL A 456 28.37 0.02 27.82
C VAL A 456 27.32 0.06 26.72
N VAL A 457 26.07 0.30 27.11
CA VAL A 457 24.99 0.55 26.15
C VAL A 457 25.38 1.83 25.41
N PRO A 458 25.64 1.80 24.09
CA PRO A 458 25.81 3.04 23.35
C PRO A 458 24.50 3.81 23.49
N ARG A 459 24.58 5.04 24.00
CA ARG A 459 23.42 5.93 24.14
C ARG A 459 22.89 6.36 22.79
#